data_AF-A0A954Y477-F1
#
_entry.id   AF-A0A954Y477-F1
#
_cell.length_a   1.000
_cell.length_b   1.000
_cell.length_c   1.000
_cell.angle_alpha   90.00
_cell.angle_beta   90.00
_cell.angle_gamma   90.00
#
_symmetry.space_group_name_H-M   'P 1'
#
loop_
_entity.id
_entity.type
_entity.pdbx_description
1 polymer ?
#
loop_
_entity_poly.entity_id
_entity_poly.type
_entity_poly.pdbx_seq_one_letter_code
_entity_poly.pdbx_strand_id
1 'polypeptide(L)'
;MHRLFAAGYFFALVALLPCAPPAMAADPAAEFDQLLKDHWDFVLRENPVFATRTGDHRFDDQLGKVSLADEARRNEATQGFLSRLDAIDSARLPAAQRLSHAVMRRELSDALQEHRFRTYLTPINNRTGFHIEFPELPNEVSLLRTRDFDNYVARLGGFGELVEGNIELRREGLREGVTMPAVIMEGWQDSVTSHIVKDPEESLLYKPLVKFPQAVPESEHERLRAAARKAIKEVVAPGYQKLEQFMAQEYVPHCRTSVGASGLPDGRDFYRFRVKHYTTLNMTPEEVHQRGLAEVARIRKEMQEIVEKVEFDGDLAAFMEHLRTDKSFYAKTPEELLQKCSHILKSADGQLPKLFGRLPRMPYGLREIPAFIAPKTTSAYYMSPSGDGTIAGFFYLNTYNLPSRPLFALESLALHEAVPGHHLQIALQQEMEDLHPVRRYADFTAFIEGWALYAER
;
A
#
# COMPACT_ATOMS: atom_id res chain seq x y z
N MET A 1 -14.88 -60.00 88.05
CA MET A 1 -14.00 -58.85 88.34
C MET A 1 -14.02 -57.92 87.12
N HIS A 2 -14.09 -56.62 87.38
CA HIS A 2 -14.27 -55.46 86.50
C HIS A 2 -13.83 -55.51 85.02
N ARG A 3 -14.60 -54.81 84.16
CA ARG A 3 -14.24 -53.57 83.40
C ARG A 3 -15.13 -53.47 82.13
N LEU A 4 -16.03 -52.48 82.04
CA LEU A 4 -15.92 -51.10 81.52
C LEU A 4 -16.42 -50.97 80.06
N PHE A 5 -17.26 -49.94 79.87
CA PHE A 5 -17.92 -49.50 78.64
C PHE A 5 -16.94 -49.08 77.53
N ALA A 6 -17.33 -49.30 76.27
CA ALA A 6 -16.93 -48.46 75.14
C ALA A 6 -18.03 -48.47 74.06
N ALA A 7 -18.73 -47.34 73.92
CA ALA A 7 -19.64 -47.07 72.82
C ALA A 7 -18.82 -46.55 71.62
N GLY A 8 -18.84 -47.27 70.49
CA GLY A 8 -18.19 -46.86 69.26
C GLY A 8 -19.11 -45.97 68.42
N TYR A 9 -18.73 -44.69 68.26
CA TYR A 9 -19.33 -43.77 67.29
C TYR A 9 -18.85 -44.13 65.87
N PHE A 10 -19.80 -44.39 64.97
CA PHE A 10 -19.54 -44.56 63.54
C PHE A 10 -19.47 -43.17 62.90
N PHE A 11 -18.26 -42.68 62.60
CA PHE A 11 -18.06 -41.49 61.76
C PHE A 11 -18.08 -41.91 60.29
N ALA A 12 -19.17 -41.58 59.58
CA ALA A 12 -19.21 -41.67 58.13
C ALA A 12 -18.39 -40.51 57.53
N LEU A 13 -17.21 -40.83 57.00
CA LEU A 13 -16.37 -39.88 56.27
C LEU A 13 -16.99 -39.66 54.87
N VAL A 14 -17.76 -38.60 54.69
CA VAL A 14 -18.19 -38.15 53.36
C VAL A 14 -16.98 -37.48 52.71
N ALA A 15 -16.38 -38.14 51.73
CA ALA A 15 -15.34 -37.55 50.89
C ALA A 15 -15.96 -36.44 50.02
N LEU A 16 -15.81 -35.19 50.45
CA LEU A 16 -16.03 -34.02 49.61
C LEU A 16 -14.95 -33.99 48.54
N LEU A 17 -15.25 -34.52 47.35
CA LEU A 17 -14.47 -34.25 46.15
C LEU A 17 -14.43 -32.73 45.94
N PRO A 18 -13.25 -32.09 45.87
CA PRO A 18 -13.17 -30.69 45.53
C PRO A 18 -13.67 -30.53 44.09
N CYS A 19 -14.85 -29.93 43.95
CA CYS A 19 -15.34 -29.47 42.66
C CYS A 19 -14.33 -28.44 42.17
N ALA A 20 -13.50 -28.80 41.19
CA ALA A 20 -12.67 -27.82 40.50
C ALA A 20 -13.61 -26.71 40.00
N PRO A 21 -13.27 -25.42 40.21
CA PRO A 21 -14.05 -24.36 39.62
C PRO A 21 -14.15 -24.62 38.11
N PRO A 22 -15.31 -24.41 37.48
CA PRO A 22 -15.40 -24.50 36.03
C PRO A 22 -14.27 -23.61 35.47
N ALA A 23 -13.44 -24.17 34.59
CA ALA A 23 -12.44 -23.39 33.87
C ALA A 23 -13.20 -22.18 33.31
N MET A 24 -12.85 -20.97 33.79
CA MET A 24 -13.47 -19.76 33.26
C MET A 24 -13.26 -19.81 31.76
N ALA A 25 -14.35 -19.96 31.01
CA ALA A 25 -14.28 -19.87 29.56
C ALA A 25 -13.59 -18.55 29.25
N ALA A 26 -12.48 -18.62 28.50
CA ALA A 26 -11.70 -17.45 28.17
C ALA A 26 -12.63 -16.39 27.53
N ASP A 27 -12.41 -15.14 27.89
CA ASP A 27 -13.20 -14.01 27.41
C ASP A 27 -12.94 -13.83 25.90
N PRO A 28 -13.93 -14.05 25.02
CA PRO A 28 -13.73 -13.94 23.58
C PRO A 28 -13.21 -12.58 23.14
N ALA A 29 -13.55 -11.51 23.87
CA ALA A 29 -13.04 -10.17 23.59
C ALA A 29 -11.52 -10.08 23.84
N ALA A 30 -11.05 -10.58 24.98
CA ALA A 30 -9.63 -10.62 25.31
C ALA A 30 -8.84 -11.55 24.38
N GLU A 31 -9.40 -12.70 24.00
CA GLU A 31 -8.80 -13.59 23.00
C GLU A 31 -8.65 -12.92 21.64
N PHE A 32 -9.69 -12.17 21.23
CA PHE A 32 -9.68 -11.45 19.97
C PHE A 32 -8.67 -10.28 19.97
N ASP A 33 -8.56 -9.53 21.07
CA ASP A 33 -7.56 -8.47 21.21
C ASP A 33 -6.13 -9.05 21.14
N GLN A 34 -5.89 -10.20 21.77
CA GLN A 34 -4.59 -10.88 21.65
C GLN A 34 -4.31 -11.35 20.23
N LEU A 35 -5.33 -11.89 19.53
CA LEU A 35 -5.20 -12.28 18.12
C LEU A 35 -4.86 -11.10 17.21
N LEU A 36 -5.52 -9.94 17.42
CA LEU A 36 -5.24 -8.71 16.69
C LEU A 36 -3.78 -8.25 16.92
N LYS A 37 -3.30 -8.31 18.16
CA LYS A 37 -1.91 -7.97 18.50
C LYS A 37 -0.92 -8.92 17.83
N ASP A 38 -1.13 -10.23 17.92
CA ASP A 38 -0.23 -11.22 17.32
C ASP A 38 -0.16 -11.08 15.79
N HIS A 39 -1.30 -10.85 15.15
CA HIS A 39 -1.38 -10.62 13.71
C HIS A 39 -0.67 -9.33 13.32
N TRP A 40 -0.88 -8.24 14.07
CA TRP A 40 -0.21 -6.97 13.81
C TRP A 40 1.31 -7.09 13.97
N ASP A 41 1.79 -7.72 15.05
CA ASP A 41 3.22 -7.99 15.27
C ASP A 41 3.82 -8.85 14.14
N PHE A 42 3.04 -9.79 13.58
CA PHE A 42 3.45 -10.58 12.42
C PHE A 42 3.53 -9.74 11.14
N VAL A 43 2.50 -8.95 10.82
CA VAL A 43 2.47 -8.07 9.64
C VAL A 43 3.63 -7.09 9.63
N LEU A 44 3.92 -6.46 10.77
CA LEU A 44 5.02 -5.50 10.89
C LEU A 44 6.39 -6.15 10.69
N ARG A 45 6.58 -7.37 11.21
CA ARG A 45 7.83 -8.11 11.04
C ARG A 45 8.05 -8.54 9.59
N GLU A 46 7.00 -8.98 8.90
CA GLU A 46 7.08 -9.38 7.49
C GLU A 46 7.22 -8.16 6.55
N ASN A 47 6.81 -6.97 7.01
CA ASN A 47 6.88 -5.72 6.23
C ASN A 47 7.63 -4.59 6.98
N PRO A 48 8.96 -4.66 7.13
CA PRO A 48 9.74 -3.69 7.93
C PRO A 48 9.61 -2.22 7.50
N VAL A 49 9.51 -1.94 6.19
CA VAL A 49 9.33 -0.56 5.71
C VAL A 49 7.95 -0.04 6.09
N PHE A 50 6.91 -0.86 5.94
CA PHE A 50 5.57 -0.53 6.43
C PHE A 50 5.57 -0.33 7.95
N ALA A 51 6.31 -1.15 8.70
CA ALA A 51 6.45 -0.96 10.14
C ALA A 51 6.98 0.43 10.49
N THR A 52 8.08 0.86 9.85
CA THR A 52 8.58 2.24 9.97
C THR A 52 7.52 3.27 9.63
N ARG A 53 6.78 3.10 8.52
CA ARG A 53 5.71 4.04 8.12
C ARG A 53 4.59 4.14 9.14
N THR A 54 4.30 3.08 9.88
CA THR A 54 3.29 3.10 10.94
C THR A 54 3.81 3.65 12.28
N GLY A 55 5.10 3.97 12.38
CA GLY A 55 5.74 4.43 13.62
C GLY A 55 6.32 3.31 14.48
N ASP A 56 6.40 2.08 13.97
CA ASP A 56 7.05 0.95 14.65
C ASP A 56 8.50 0.80 14.19
N HIS A 57 9.42 1.21 15.06
CA HIS A 57 10.85 1.28 14.76
C HIS A 57 11.64 0.02 15.15
N ARG A 58 10.96 -1.12 15.42
CA ARG A 58 11.64 -2.37 15.79
C ARG A 58 12.44 -3.00 14.64
N PHE A 59 12.12 -2.66 13.39
CA PHE A 59 12.66 -3.29 12.18
C PHE A 59 13.25 -2.26 11.19
N ASP A 60 13.64 -1.07 11.68
CA ASP A 60 14.11 0.04 10.83
C ASP A 60 15.37 -0.28 10.02
N ASP A 61 16.16 -1.26 10.45
CA ASP A 61 17.39 -1.72 9.79
C ASP A 61 17.18 -2.83 8.76
N GLN A 62 15.93 -3.25 8.53
CA GLN A 62 15.59 -4.41 7.71
C GLN A 62 14.77 -4.06 6.47
N LEU A 63 14.92 -4.89 5.44
CA LEU A 63 13.98 -5.03 4.33
C LEU A 63 13.16 -6.31 4.51
N GLY A 64 12.01 -6.38 3.86
CA GLY A 64 11.20 -7.60 3.83
C GLY A 64 11.94 -8.76 3.16
N LYS A 65 11.68 -9.98 3.64
CA LYS A 65 12.25 -11.21 3.06
C LYS A 65 11.32 -11.78 2.00
N VAL A 66 11.90 -12.11 0.85
CA VAL A 66 11.18 -12.61 -0.32
C VAL A 66 11.88 -13.89 -0.78
N SER A 67 11.12 -14.97 -0.85
CA SER A 67 11.50 -16.26 -1.44
C SER A 67 10.25 -17.13 -1.54
N LEU A 68 10.31 -18.25 -2.26
CA LEU A 68 9.20 -19.22 -2.24
C LEU A 68 8.94 -19.77 -0.82
N ALA A 69 9.99 -19.94 -0.02
CA ALA A 69 9.89 -20.39 1.36
C ALA A 69 9.24 -19.34 2.27
N ASP A 70 9.55 -18.05 2.07
CA ASP A 70 8.91 -16.96 2.81
C ASP A 70 7.43 -16.86 2.48
N GLU A 71 7.03 -17.01 1.21
CA GLU A 71 5.61 -17.03 0.82
C GLU A 71 4.86 -18.21 1.42
N ALA A 72 5.45 -19.41 1.40
CA ALA A 72 4.87 -20.59 2.04
C ALA A 72 4.65 -20.39 3.55
N ARG A 73 5.66 -19.82 4.24
CA ARG A 73 5.57 -19.47 5.67
C ARG A 73 4.45 -18.45 5.93
N ARG A 74 4.36 -17.40 5.10
CA ARG A 74 3.31 -16.37 5.23
C ARG A 74 1.92 -16.95 5.04
N ASN A 75 1.74 -17.84 4.06
CA ASN A 75 0.48 -18.52 3.81
C ASN A 75 0.08 -19.44 4.99
N GLU A 76 1.03 -20.20 5.54
CA GLU A 76 0.79 -21.03 6.72
C GLU A 76 0.38 -20.19 7.94
N ALA A 77 1.08 -19.09 8.21
CA ALA A 77 0.74 -18.17 9.28
C ALA A 77 -0.66 -17.56 9.09
N THR A 78 -0.99 -17.13 7.86
CA THR A 78 -2.32 -16.59 7.50
C THR A 78 -3.42 -17.61 7.76
N GLN A 79 -3.23 -18.88 7.39
CA GLN A 79 -4.15 -19.97 7.70
C GLN A 79 -4.30 -20.17 9.21
N GLY A 80 -3.20 -20.09 9.96
CA GLY A 80 -3.21 -20.14 11.43
C GLY A 80 -4.01 -19.02 12.06
N PHE A 81 -3.83 -17.77 11.61
CA PHE A 81 -4.60 -16.63 12.08
C PHE A 81 -6.08 -16.76 11.75
N LEU A 82 -6.44 -17.19 10.54
CA LEU A 82 -7.84 -17.39 10.16
C LEU A 82 -8.50 -18.49 11.02
N SER A 83 -7.78 -19.58 11.28
CA SER A 83 -8.29 -20.67 12.12
C SER A 83 -8.53 -20.22 13.56
N ARG A 84 -7.62 -19.40 14.12
CA ARG A 84 -7.80 -18.78 15.44
C ARG A 84 -8.98 -17.80 15.45
N LEU A 85 -9.14 -17.00 14.40
CA LEU A 85 -10.24 -16.06 14.26
C LEU A 85 -11.60 -16.76 14.18
N ASP A 86 -11.67 -17.88 13.47
CA ASP A 86 -12.88 -18.68 13.27
C ASP A 86 -13.33 -19.40 14.54
N ALA A 87 -12.40 -19.67 15.47
CA ALA A 87 -12.71 -20.24 16.77
C ALA A 87 -13.38 -19.24 17.73
N ILE A 88 -13.26 -17.93 17.46
CA ILE A 88 -13.84 -16.87 18.28
C ILE A 88 -15.28 -16.63 17.82
N ASP A 89 -16.24 -16.86 18.73
CA ASP A 89 -17.65 -16.55 18.49
C ASP A 89 -17.89 -15.04 18.42
N SER A 90 -17.98 -14.53 17.19
CA SER A 90 -18.15 -13.10 16.94
C SER A 90 -19.45 -12.53 17.50
N ALA A 91 -20.49 -13.34 17.72
CA ALA A 91 -21.73 -12.87 18.34
C ALA A 91 -21.54 -12.44 19.80
N ARG A 92 -20.50 -12.95 20.47
CA ARG A 92 -20.12 -12.61 21.84
C ARG A 92 -19.19 -11.40 21.93
N LEU A 93 -18.73 -10.86 20.80
CA LEU A 93 -17.88 -9.67 20.77
C LEU A 93 -18.70 -8.37 20.89
N PRO A 94 -18.16 -7.32 21.54
CA PRO A 94 -18.66 -5.95 21.44
C PRO A 94 -18.82 -5.48 19.99
N ALA A 95 -19.74 -4.55 19.74
CA ALA A 95 -20.07 -4.12 18.37
C ALA A 95 -18.86 -3.63 17.57
N ALA A 96 -17.96 -2.86 18.19
CA ALA A 96 -16.74 -2.38 17.55
C ALA A 96 -15.79 -3.54 17.15
N GLN A 97 -15.64 -4.54 18.03
CA GLN A 97 -14.81 -5.72 17.77
C GLN A 97 -15.44 -6.65 16.73
N ARG A 98 -16.77 -6.74 16.63
CA ARG A 98 -17.44 -7.51 15.55
C ARG A 98 -17.06 -6.99 14.16
N LEU A 99 -16.96 -5.67 14.00
CA LEU A 99 -16.51 -5.09 12.74
C LEU A 99 -15.03 -5.40 12.48
N SER A 100 -14.17 -5.27 13.48
CA SER A 100 -12.76 -5.67 13.35
C SER A 100 -12.60 -7.15 13.00
N HIS A 101 -13.43 -8.02 13.58
CA HIS A 101 -13.45 -9.46 13.28
C HIS A 101 -13.84 -9.70 11.82
N ALA A 102 -14.89 -9.04 11.33
CA ALA A 102 -15.31 -9.14 9.93
C ALA A 102 -14.26 -8.62 8.94
N VAL A 103 -13.60 -7.49 9.27
CA VAL A 103 -12.50 -6.92 8.48
C VAL A 103 -11.34 -7.90 8.40
N MET A 104 -10.85 -8.37 9.56
CA MET A 104 -9.72 -9.30 9.62
C MET A 104 -10.04 -10.64 8.93
N ARG A 105 -11.26 -11.17 9.09
CA ARG A 105 -11.69 -12.40 8.41
C ARG A 105 -11.59 -12.24 6.90
N ARG A 106 -12.02 -11.08 6.40
CA ARG A 106 -11.97 -10.77 4.98
C ARG A 106 -10.53 -10.67 4.48
N GLU A 107 -9.69 -9.89 5.14
CA GLU A 107 -8.28 -9.73 4.75
C GLU A 107 -7.55 -11.07 4.71
N LEU A 108 -7.68 -11.88 5.76
CA LEU A 108 -7.06 -13.20 5.82
C LEU A 108 -7.61 -14.14 4.74
N SER A 109 -8.92 -14.12 4.49
CA SER A 109 -9.54 -14.95 3.45
C SER A 109 -9.09 -14.53 2.05
N ASP A 110 -9.02 -13.22 1.79
CA ASP A 110 -8.56 -12.66 0.52
C ASP A 110 -7.09 -12.99 0.30
N ALA A 111 -6.22 -12.88 1.33
CA ALA A 111 -4.82 -13.26 1.25
C ALA A 111 -4.61 -14.75 0.89
N LEU A 112 -5.41 -15.66 1.47
CA LEU A 112 -5.38 -17.08 1.10
C LEU A 112 -5.85 -17.32 -0.34
N GLN A 113 -6.83 -16.57 -0.84
CA GLN A 113 -7.25 -16.65 -2.24
C GLN A 113 -6.17 -16.09 -3.18
N GLU A 114 -5.55 -14.98 -2.85
CA GLU A 114 -4.42 -14.41 -3.62
C GLU A 114 -3.26 -15.41 -3.72
N HIS A 115 -2.89 -16.04 -2.61
CA HIS A 115 -1.89 -17.09 -2.61
C HIS A 115 -2.30 -18.29 -3.49
N ARG A 116 -3.57 -18.74 -3.41
CA ARG A 116 -4.11 -19.79 -4.31
C ARG A 116 -3.98 -19.41 -5.79
N PHE A 117 -4.22 -18.15 -6.14
CA PHE A 117 -4.04 -17.64 -7.49
C PHE A 117 -2.59 -17.27 -7.83
N ARG A 118 -1.64 -17.52 -6.93
CA ARG A 118 -0.20 -17.34 -7.12
C ARG A 118 0.18 -15.90 -7.49
N THR A 119 -0.53 -14.91 -6.96
CA THR A 119 -0.25 -13.48 -7.24
C THR A 119 1.18 -13.07 -6.85
N TYR A 120 1.76 -13.72 -5.84
CA TYR A 120 3.14 -13.53 -5.41
C TYR A 120 4.19 -13.83 -6.49
N LEU A 121 3.85 -14.58 -7.54
CA LEU A 121 4.76 -14.85 -8.67
C LEU A 121 4.89 -13.67 -9.64
N THR A 122 4.03 -12.65 -9.53
CA THR A 122 4.06 -11.42 -10.32
C THR A 122 4.26 -10.18 -9.44
N PRO A 123 5.40 -10.04 -8.72
CA PRO A 123 5.60 -8.98 -7.72
C PRO A 123 5.93 -7.61 -8.34
N ILE A 124 5.99 -7.48 -9.66
CA ILE A 124 6.30 -6.23 -10.37
C ILE A 124 5.32 -5.99 -11.52
N ASN A 125 5.02 -4.72 -11.79
CA ASN A 125 4.31 -4.25 -12.98
C ASN A 125 4.91 -2.91 -13.46
N ASN A 126 4.27 -2.22 -14.43
CA ASN A 126 4.75 -0.94 -14.95
C ASN A 126 4.59 0.26 -14.00
N ARG A 127 3.97 0.08 -12.84
CA ARG A 127 3.65 1.12 -11.86
C ARG A 127 4.15 0.83 -10.45
N THR A 128 4.26 -0.44 -10.08
CA THR A 128 4.61 -0.87 -8.71
C THR A 128 5.59 -2.03 -8.71
N GLY A 129 6.23 -2.25 -7.57
CA GLY A 129 7.17 -3.33 -7.32
C GLY A 129 8.51 -2.82 -6.80
N PHE A 130 9.29 -3.71 -6.22
CA PHE A 130 10.50 -3.36 -5.46
C PHE A 130 11.51 -2.50 -6.25
N HIS A 131 11.63 -2.71 -7.56
CA HIS A 131 12.49 -1.92 -8.45
C HIS A 131 12.09 -0.44 -8.61
N ILE A 132 10.82 -0.11 -8.40
CA ILE A 132 10.28 1.26 -8.46
C ILE A 132 10.22 1.87 -7.04
N GLU A 133 9.88 1.06 -6.05
CA GLU A 133 9.68 1.50 -4.67
C GLU A 133 10.99 1.66 -3.89
N PHE A 134 11.99 0.80 -4.12
CA PHE A 134 13.25 0.86 -3.38
C PHE A 134 14.02 2.19 -3.58
N PRO A 135 14.13 2.78 -4.79
CA PRO A 135 14.74 4.09 -5.00
C PRO A 135 14.02 5.24 -4.26
N GLU A 136 12.75 5.07 -3.89
CA GLU A 136 11.97 6.02 -3.11
C GLU A 136 12.18 5.87 -1.59
N LEU A 137 12.96 4.89 -1.13
CA LEU A 137 13.21 4.64 0.30
C LEU A 137 13.56 5.90 1.13
N PRO A 138 14.34 6.89 0.63
CA PRO A 138 14.55 8.16 1.31
C PRO A 138 13.29 8.95 1.70
N ASN A 139 12.20 8.77 0.96
CA ASN A 139 10.90 9.41 1.21
C ASN A 139 10.00 8.58 2.12
N GLU A 140 10.36 7.31 2.37
CA GLU A 140 9.56 6.34 3.11
C GLU A 140 10.02 6.14 4.56
N VAL A 141 11.18 6.69 4.93
CA VAL A 141 11.81 6.48 6.24
C VAL A 141 12.25 7.80 6.86
N SER A 142 12.22 7.88 8.19
CA SER A 142 12.83 9.01 8.91
C SER A 142 14.33 9.03 8.66
N LEU A 143 14.89 10.23 8.43
CA LEU A 143 16.33 10.47 8.27
C LEU A 143 16.72 11.73 9.07
N LEU A 144 16.46 11.70 10.37
CA LEU A 144 16.57 12.86 11.27
C LEU A 144 17.80 12.76 12.20
N ARG A 145 18.22 11.55 12.58
CA ARG A 145 19.29 11.29 13.56
C ARG A 145 20.29 10.28 13.01
N THR A 146 21.49 10.20 13.61
CA THR A 146 22.54 9.27 13.18
C THR A 146 22.06 7.82 13.01
N ARG A 147 21.29 7.30 13.99
CA ARG A 147 20.74 5.93 13.95
C ARG A 147 19.85 5.69 12.73
N ASP A 148 19.09 6.70 12.31
CA ASP A 148 18.21 6.60 11.15
C ASP A 148 19.02 6.37 9.87
N PHE A 149 20.17 7.03 9.74
CA PHE A 149 21.10 6.82 8.63
C PHE A 149 21.81 5.46 8.71
N ASP A 150 22.15 4.97 9.91
CA ASP A 150 22.70 3.62 10.08
C ASP A 150 21.67 2.55 9.64
N ASN A 151 20.42 2.69 10.09
CA ASN A 151 19.28 1.84 9.69
C ASN A 151 19.06 1.89 8.17
N TYR A 152 19.09 3.09 7.59
CA TYR A 152 18.96 3.29 6.15
C TYR A 152 20.09 2.59 5.37
N VAL A 153 21.34 2.72 5.79
CA VAL A 153 22.48 2.02 5.16
C VAL A 153 22.35 0.49 5.30
N ALA A 154 21.84 -0.02 6.43
CA ALA A 154 21.56 -1.44 6.59
C ALA A 154 20.52 -1.93 5.57
N ARG A 155 19.45 -1.17 5.34
CA ARG A 155 18.46 -1.44 4.29
C ARG A 155 19.08 -1.44 2.90
N LEU A 156 20.01 -0.51 2.60
CA LEU A 156 20.75 -0.54 1.34
C LEU A 156 21.54 -1.86 1.17
N GLY A 157 22.12 -2.36 2.26
CA GLY A 157 22.81 -3.65 2.29
C GLY A 157 21.90 -4.87 2.09
N GLY A 158 20.62 -4.78 2.44
CA GLY A 158 19.64 -5.85 2.24
C GLY A 158 19.09 -5.99 0.82
N PHE A 159 19.36 -5.02 -0.07
CA PHE A 159 18.76 -4.98 -1.40
C PHE A 159 19.14 -6.19 -2.28
N GLY A 160 20.37 -6.69 -2.12
CA GLY A 160 20.83 -7.86 -2.88
C GLY A 160 19.93 -9.08 -2.66
N GLU A 161 19.65 -9.43 -1.40
CA GLU A 161 18.76 -10.54 -1.05
C GLU A 161 17.32 -10.32 -1.57
N LEU A 162 16.83 -9.08 -1.49
CA LEU A 162 15.51 -8.72 -2.01
C LEU A 162 15.42 -8.97 -3.53
N VAL A 163 16.46 -8.63 -4.29
CA VAL A 163 16.52 -8.89 -5.74
C VAL A 163 16.51 -10.39 -6.02
N GLU A 164 17.33 -11.19 -5.31
CA GLU A 164 17.39 -12.64 -5.48
C GLU A 164 16.03 -13.30 -5.29
N GLY A 165 15.37 -12.96 -4.17
CA GLY A 165 14.04 -13.46 -3.85
C GLY A 165 13.01 -13.16 -4.93
N ASN A 166 12.99 -11.92 -5.41
CA ASN A 166 12.09 -11.53 -6.49
C ASN A 166 12.43 -12.22 -7.82
N ILE A 167 13.70 -12.52 -8.11
CA ILE A 167 14.10 -13.32 -9.28
C ILE A 167 13.60 -14.76 -9.12
N GLU A 168 13.74 -15.37 -7.94
CA GLU A 168 13.25 -16.71 -7.64
C GLU A 168 11.74 -16.81 -7.91
N LEU A 169 10.93 -15.91 -7.33
CA LEU A 169 9.47 -15.90 -7.54
C LEU A 169 9.10 -15.78 -9.01
N ARG A 170 9.79 -14.93 -9.78
CA ARG A 170 9.48 -14.75 -11.21
C ARG A 170 9.93 -15.91 -12.09
N ARG A 171 11.04 -16.58 -11.77
CA ARG A 171 11.42 -17.83 -12.45
C ARG A 171 10.36 -18.90 -12.24
N GLU A 172 9.83 -18.99 -11.03
CA GLU A 172 8.69 -19.86 -10.75
C GLU A 172 7.43 -19.42 -11.51
N GLY A 173 7.16 -18.12 -11.61
CA GLY A 173 6.12 -17.55 -12.46
C GLY A 173 6.23 -17.95 -13.93
N LEU A 174 7.44 -17.93 -14.51
CA LEU A 174 7.72 -18.43 -15.86
C LEU A 174 7.36 -19.92 -15.99
N ARG A 175 7.75 -20.74 -15.01
CA ARG A 175 7.49 -22.19 -14.98
C ARG A 175 6.00 -22.51 -14.89
N GLU A 176 5.27 -21.75 -14.08
CA GLU A 176 3.85 -21.95 -13.79
C GLU A 176 2.92 -21.25 -14.81
N GLY A 177 3.47 -20.48 -15.74
CA GLY A 177 2.69 -19.67 -16.69
C GLY A 177 1.97 -18.47 -16.06
N VAL A 178 2.45 -18.02 -14.89
CA VAL A 178 1.92 -16.88 -14.13
C VAL A 178 2.89 -15.71 -14.31
N THR A 179 2.69 -14.94 -15.37
CA THR A 179 3.56 -13.81 -15.74
C THR A 179 2.74 -12.56 -16.06
N MET A 180 3.39 -11.41 -16.02
CA MET A 180 2.80 -10.18 -16.54
C MET A 180 2.62 -10.25 -18.06
N PRO A 181 1.60 -9.57 -18.64
CA PRO A 181 1.56 -9.37 -20.09
C PRO A 181 2.82 -8.69 -20.59
N ALA A 182 3.37 -9.13 -21.72
CA ALA A 182 4.56 -8.53 -22.32
C ALA A 182 4.41 -7.02 -22.57
N VAL A 183 3.21 -6.58 -22.98
CA VAL A 183 2.89 -5.16 -23.19
C VAL A 183 3.02 -4.32 -21.92
N ILE A 184 2.79 -4.91 -20.73
CA ILE A 184 2.98 -4.22 -19.45
C ILE A 184 4.46 -4.07 -19.12
N MET A 185 5.33 -4.90 -19.68
CA MET A 185 6.78 -4.78 -19.48
C MET A 185 7.43 -3.81 -20.47
N GLU A 186 6.70 -3.20 -21.42
CA GLU A 186 7.31 -2.29 -22.39
C GLU A 186 7.96 -1.05 -21.75
N GLY A 187 9.27 -0.89 -21.99
CA GLY A 187 10.07 0.18 -21.39
C GLY A 187 10.43 -0.05 -19.91
N TRP A 188 10.39 -1.30 -19.44
CA TRP A 188 10.87 -1.68 -18.10
C TRP A 188 12.31 -1.22 -17.83
N GLN A 189 13.13 -1.08 -18.87
CA GLN A 189 14.54 -0.70 -18.77
C GLN A 189 14.72 0.57 -17.96
N ASP A 190 13.93 1.61 -18.21
CA ASP A 190 14.08 2.91 -17.54
C ASP A 190 13.96 2.81 -16.01
N SER A 191 13.07 1.92 -15.52
CA SER A 191 12.87 1.67 -14.08
C SER A 191 13.97 0.84 -13.42
N VAL A 192 14.90 0.27 -14.20
CA VAL A 192 15.99 -0.59 -13.69
C VAL A 192 17.35 0.05 -13.97
N THR A 193 17.62 0.41 -15.23
CA THR A 193 18.93 0.91 -15.66
C THR A 193 19.26 2.29 -15.10
N SER A 194 18.24 3.11 -14.78
CA SER A 194 18.44 4.41 -14.13
C SER A 194 19.11 4.32 -12.75
N HIS A 195 19.11 3.13 -12.14
CA HIS A 195 19.71 2.88 -10.83
C HIS A 195 21.08 2.17 -10.91
N ILE A 196 21.54 1.85 -12.13
CA ILE A 196 22.87 1.28 -12.38
C ILE A 196 23.87 2.43 -12.56
N VAL A 197 24.14 3.15 -11.47
CA VAL A 197 25.05 4.30 -11.48
C VAL A 197 26.52 3.86 -11.43
N LYS A 198 27.41 4.62 -12.09
CA LYS A 198 28.86 4.41 -12.01
C LYS A 198 29.45 5.06 -10.76
N ASP A 199 29.01 6.28 -10.48
CA ASP A 199 29.30 6.98 -9.25
C ASP A 199 28.14 6.79 -8.27
N PRO A 200 28.36 6.19 -7.09
CA PRO A 200 27.34 6.06 -6.06
C PRO A 200 26.66 7.39 -5.67
N GLU A 201 27.36 8.52 -5.79
CA GLU A 201 26.81 9.82 -5.41
C GLU A 201 25.75 10.36 -6.40
N GLU A 202 25.69 9.82 -7.62
CA GLU A 202 24.64 10.12 -8.60
C GLU A 202 23.31 9.40 -8.29
N SER A 203 23.33 8.43 -7.37
CA SER A 203 22.13 7.66 -7.00
C SER A 203 21.11 8.52 -6.24
N LEU A 204 19.82 8.31 -6.53
CA LEU A 204 18.72 8.86 -5.73
C LEU A 204 18.82 8.48 -4.26
N LEU A 205 19.35 7.27 -3.99
CA LEU A 205 19.55 6.73 -2.65
C LEU A 205 20.69 7.43 -1.89
N TYR A 206 21.54 8.19 -2.58
CA TYR A 206 22.60 8.98 -1.94
C TYR A 206 22.13 10.40 -1.58
N LYS A 207 21.03 10.90 -2.15
CA LYS A 207 20.54 12.27 -1.94
C LYS A 207 20.49 12.71 -0.48
N PRO A 208 20.02 11.90 0.49
CA PRO A 208 19.96 12.33 1.89
C PRO A 208 21.33 12.53 2.55
N LEU A 209 22.40 11.97 1.97
CA LEU A 209 23.76 12.03 2.50
C LEU A 209 24.52 13.27 2.02
N VAL A 210 23.96 14.01 1.06
CA VAL A 210 24.50 15.30 0.59
C VAL A 210 24.39 16.34 1.70
N LYS A 211 23.25 16.41 2.39
CA LYS A 211 22.99 17.36 3.47
C LYS A 211 22.33 16.67 4.66
N PHE A 212 23.05 16.62 5.78
CA PHE A 212 22.54 16.07 7.02
C PHE A 212 21.67 17.09 7.80
N PRO A 213 20.64 16.62 8.53
CA PRO A 213 19.98 17.43 9.55
C PRO A 213 20.95 17.86 10.65
N GLN A 214 20.63 18.98 11.32
CA GLN A 214 21.45 19.52 12.41
C GLN A 214 21.66 18.51 13.56
N ALA A 215 20.71 17.60 13.78
CA ALA A 215 20.79 16.60 14.84
C ALA A 215 21.80 15.46 14.57
N VAL A 216 22.39 15.39 13.36
CA VAL A 216 23.46 14.43 13.03
C VAL A 216 24.83 15.11 13.21
N PRO A 217 25.67 14.66 14.15
CA PRO A 217 26.98 15.27 14.40
C PRO A 217 27.88 15.21 13.16
N GLU A 218 28.61 16.29 12.89
CA GLU A 218 29.53 16.39 11.75
C GLU A 218 30.61 15.29 11.75
N SER A 219 31.01 14.82 12.94
CA SER A 219 31.94 13.69 13.10
C SER A 219 31.43 12.38 12.48
N GLU A 220 30.12 12.22 12.31
CA GLU A 220 29.51 11.02 11.72
C GLU A 220 29.34 11.11 10.20
N HIS A 221 29.43 12.31 9.61
CA HIS A 221 29.02 12.55 8.23
C HIS A 221 29.82 11.71 7.23
N GLU A 222 31.14 11.70 7.34
CA GLU A 222 31.98 10.92 6.41
C GLU A 222 31.86 9.41 6.63
N ARG A 223 31.64 8.95 7.87
CA ARG A 223 31.37 7.53 8.15
C ARG A 223 30.10 7.08 7.44
N LEU A 224 29.01 7.85 7.56
CA LEU A 224 27.72 7.56 6.94
C LEU A 224 27.78 7.65 5.42
N ARG A 225 28.43 8.69 4.86
CA ARG A 225 28.66 8.82 3.41
C ARG A 225 29.47 7.66 2.86
N ALA A 226 30.57 7.28 3.50
CA ALA A 226 31.40 6.16 3.07
C ALA A 226 30.62 4.83 3.10
N ALA A 227 29.83 4.59 4.14
CA ALA A 227 29.00 3.39 4.26
C ALA A 227 27.90 3.34 3.19
N ALA A 228 27.23 4.47 2.92
CA ALA A 228 26.23 4.58 1.86
C ALA A 228 26.85 4.38 0.46
N ARG A 229 27.98 5.04 0.15
CA ARG A 229 28.72 4.86 -1.11
C ARG A 229 29.08 3.39 -1.32
N LYS A 230 29.56 2.73 -0.27
CA LYS A 230 29.91 1.30 -0.30
C LYS A 230 28.67 0.44 -0.59
N ALA A 231 27.59 0.61 0.17
CA ALA A 231 26.37 -0.16 -0.03
C ALA A 231 25.78 0.04 -1.44
N ILE A 232 25.76 1.27 -1.95
CA ILE A 232 25.27 1.57 -3.30
C ILE A 232 26.14 0.90 -4.36
N LYS A 233 27.47 1.02 -4.24
CA LYS A 233 28.44 0.48 -5.21
C LYS A 233 28.49 -1.04 -5.22
N GLU A 234 28.50 -1.65 -4.04
CA GLU A 234 28.79 -3.09 -3.88
C GLU A 234 27.52 -3.95 -3.81
N VAL A 235 26.37 -3.37 -3.46
CA VAL A 235 25.09 -4.09 -3.30
C VAL A 235 24.03 -3.58 -4.26
N VAL A 236 23.70 -2.29 -4.20
CA VAL A 236 22.52 -1.76 -4.91
C VAL A 236 22.70 -1.80 -6.43
N ALA A 237 23.75 -1.18 -6.96
CA ALA A 237 23.99 -1.14 -8.41
C ALA A 237 24.19 -2.55 -8.99
N PRO A 238 24.97 -3.46 -8.37
CA PRO A 238 25.03 -4.86 -8.81
C PRO A 238 23.69 -5.59 -8.73
N GLY A 239 22.85 -5.31 -7.72
CA GLY A 239 21.49 -5.86 -7.62
C GLY A 239 20.61 -5.44 -8.80
N TYR A 240 20.64 -4.16 -9.18
CA TYR A 240 19.94 -3.69 -10.38
C TYR A 240 20.52 -4.26 -11.67
N GLN A 241 21.84 -4.43 -11.79
CA GLN A 241 22.46 -5.11 -12.94
C GLN A 241 21.99 -6.55 -13.07
N LYS A 242 21.90 -7.28 -11.96
CA LYS A 242 21.40 -8.65 -11.95
C LYS A 242 19.92 -8.71 -12.36
N LEU A 243 19.11 -7.77 -11.86
CA LEU A 243 17.72 -7.65 -12.26
C LEU A 243 17.57 -7.35 -13.74
N GLU A 244 18.35 -6.41 -14.28
CA GLU A 244 18.38 -6.03 -15.69
C GLU A 244 18.66 -7.25 -16.57
N GLN A 245 19.73 -7.98 -16.26
CA GLN A 245 20.11 -9.17 -17.01
C GLN A 245 18.99 -10.21 -17.01
N PHE A 246 18.40 -10.50 -15.85
CA PHE A 246 17.30 -11.45 -15.72
C PHE A 246 16.06 -11.00 -16.51
N MET A 247 15.70 -9.72 -16.40
CA MET A 247 14.55 -9.16 -17.10
C MET A 247 14.73 -9.24 -18.63
N ALA A 248 15.91 -8.87 -19.13
CA ALA A 248 16.23 -8.87 -20.55
C ALA A 248 16.33 -10.27 -21.16
N GLN A 249 16.95 -11.22 -20.43
CA GLN A 249 17.32 -12.53 -20.98
C GLN A 249 16.31 -13.64 -20.66
N GLU A 250 15.66 -13.58 -19.50
CA GLU A 250 14.80 -14.67 -19.01
C GLU A 250 13.32 -14.24 -18.93
N TYR A 251 13.00 -13.13 -18.27
CA TYR A 251 11.61 -12.81 -17.94
C TYR A 251 10.81 -12.22 -19.09
N VAL A 252 11.22 -11.05 -19.60
CA VAL A 252 10.43 -10.29 -20.59
C VAL A 252 10.23 -11.04 -21.91
N PRO A 253 11.24 -11.75 -22.48
CA PRO A 253 11.03 -12.56 -23.68
C PRO A 253 9.99 -13.68 -23.52
N HIS A 254 9.72 -14.10 -22.28
CA HIS A 254 8.81 -15.21 -21.96
C HIS A 254 7.55 -14.75 -21.21
N CYS A 255 7.31 -13.44 -21.12
CA CYS A 255 6.05 -12.90 -20.65
C CYS A 255 4.90 -13.34 -21.56
N ARG A 256 3.72 -13.57 -20.98
CA ARG A 256 2.53 -13.94 -21.75
C ARG A 256 2.13 -12.83 -22.72
N THR A 257 1.60 -13.21 -23.87
CA THR A 257 1.07 -12.27 -24.88
C THR A 257 -0.40 -11.92 -24.67
N SER A 258 -1.11 -12.71 -23.87
CA SER A 258 -2.49 -12.39 -23.45
C SER A 258 -2.50 -11.14 -22.57
N VAL A 259 -3.52 -10.30 -22.72
CA VAL A 259 -3.64 -9.04 -21.97
C VAL A 259 -4.56 -9.16 -20.75
N GLY A 260 -5.65 -9.94 -20.87
CA GLY A 260 -6.61 -10.15 -19.80
C GLY A 260 -6.15 -11.19 -18.77
N ALA A 261 -6.65 -11.07 -17.54
CA ALA A 261 -6.45 -12.08 -16.49
C ALA A 261 -6.94 -13.48 -16.91
N SER A 262 -7.92 -13.57 -17.83
CA SER A 262 -8.40 -14.83 -18.40
C SER A 262 -7.33 -15.66 -19.11
N GLY A 263 -6.18 -15.06 -19.45
CA GLY A 263 -5.03 -15.76 -20.00
C GLY A 263 -4.09 -16.39 -18.96
N LEU A 264 -4.37 -16.23 -17.66
CA LEU A 264 -3.67 -16.91 -16.57
C LEU A 264 -4.30 -18.28 -16.28
N PRO A 265 -3.56 -19.22 -15.66
CA PRO A 265 -4.16 -20.38 -15.01
C PRO A 265 -5.29 -19.96 -14.05
N ASP A 266 -6.46 -20.60 -14.15
CA ASP A 266 -7.68 -20.23 -13.41
C ASP A 266 -8.12 -18.76 -13.58
N GLY A 267 -7.71 -18.12 -14.68
CA GLY A 267 -7.80 -16.68 -14.86
C GLY A 267 -9.20 -16.06 -14.78
N ARG A 268 -10.24 -16.81 -15.18
CA ARG A 268 -11.63 -16.37 -15.02
C ARG A 268 -12.06 -16.34 -13.56
N ASP A 269 -11.62 -17.32 -12.78
CA ASP A 269 -11.93 -17.44 -11.35
C ASP A 269 -11.15 -16.39 -10.58
N PHE A 270 -9.88 -16.18 -10.94
CA PHE A 270 -9.07 -15.08 -10.45
C PHE A 270 -9.75 -13.74 -10.71
N TYR A 271 -10.26 -13.49 -11.93
CA TYR A 271 -10.93 -12.22 -12.23
C TYR A 271 -12.23 -12.02 -11.44
N ARG A 272 -13.03 -13.07 -11.24
CA ARG A 272 -14.21 -13.00 -10.35
C ARG A 272 -13.81 -12.70 -8.91
N PHE A 273 -12.74 -13.30 -8.42
CA PHE A 273 -12.17 -12.98 -7.12
C PHE A 273 -11.72 -11.51 -7.06
N ARG A 274 -11.00 -10.99 -8.06
CA ARG A 274 -10.60 -9.57 -8.10
C ARG A 274 -11.79 -8.61 -8.09
N VAL A 275 -12.87 -8.93 -8.82
CA VAL A 275 -14.11 -8.14 -8.77
C VAL A 275 -14.65 -8.09 -7.35
N LYS A 276 -14.77 -9.23 -6.66
CA LYS A 276 -15.23 -9.26 -5.27
C LYS A 276 -14.27 -8.54 -4.31
N HIS A 277 -12.97 -8.74 -4.46
CA HIS A 277 -11.94 -8.11 -3.64
C HIS A 277 -12.00 -6.58 -3.76
N TYR A 278 -12.06 -6.04 -4.98
CA TYR A 278 -12.04 -4.60 -5.18
C TYR A 278 -13.38 -3.93 -4.92
N THR A 279 -14.49 -4.53 -5.36
CA THR A 279 -15.82 -3.95 -5.17
C THR A 279 -16.37 -4.16 -3.77
N THR A 280 -15.85 -5.15 -3.05
CA THR A 280 -16.41 -5.65 -1.77
C THR A 280 -17.80 -6.27 -1.88
N LEU A 281 -18.30 -6.46 -3.11
CA LEU A 281 -19.64 -6.94 -3.42
C LEU A 281 -19.59 -8.34 -4.05
N ASN A 282 -20.64 -9.12 -3.84
CA ASN A 282 -20.85 -10.38 -4.56
C ASN A 282 -21.46 -10.07 -5.95
N MET A 283 -20.67 -9.46 -6.83
CA MET A 283 -21.06 -9.12 -8.20
C MET A 283 -20.25 -9.92 -9.23
N THR A 284 -20.86 -10.18 -10.37
CA THR A 284 -20.20 -10.78 -11.53
C THR A 284 -19.46 -9.71 -12.34
N PRO A 285 -18.39 -10.08 -13.06
CA PRO A 285 -17.74 -9.20 -14.03
C PRO A 285 -18.69 -8.59 -15.06
N GLU A 286 -19.69 -9.37 -15.49
CA GLU A 286 -20.70 -8.94 -16.46
C GLU A 286 -21.60 -7.84 -15.88
N GLU A 287 -22.04 -7.95 -14.62
CA GLU A 287 -22.81 -6.91 -13.95
C GLU A 287 -22.00 -5.61 -13.78
N VAL A 288 -20.70 -5.72 -13.46
CA VAL A 288 -19.80 -4.57 -13.41
C VAL A 288 -19.70 -3.91 -14.78
N HIS A 289 -19.53 -4.70 -15.85
CA HIS A 289 -19.45 -4.18 -17.21
C HIS A 289 -20.72 -3.44 -17.63
N GLN A 290 -21.90 -4.03 -17.40
CA GLN A 290 -23.17 -3.41 -17.75
C GLN A 290 -23.42 -2.11 -16.96
N ARG A 291 -23.08 -2.08 -15.67
CA ARG A 291 -23.14 -0.85 -14.88
C ARG A 291 -22.19 0.22 -15.43
N GLY A 292 -20.98 -0.17 -15.82
CA GLY A 292 -20.02 0.74 -16.46
C GLY A 292 -20.56 1.35 -17.77
N LEU A 293 -21.18 0.55 -18.63
CA LEU A 293 -21.81 1.05 -19.87
C LEU A 293 -22.93 2.05 -19.58
N ALA A 294 -23.76 1.79 -18.56
CA ALA A 294 -24.82 2.71 -18.14
C ALA A 294 -24.25 4.04 -17.62
N GLU A 295 -23.19 3.99 -16.80
CA GLU A 295 -22.53 5.20 -16.29
C GLU A 295 -21.85 5.99 -17.40
N VAL A 296 -21.21 5.34 -18.38
CA VAL A 296 -20.66 6.02 -19.57
C VAL A 296 -21.76 6.75 -20.33
N ALA A 297 -22.91 6.12 -20.56
CA ALA A 297 -24.03 6.77 -21.24
C ALA A 297 -24.57 7.98 -20.45
N ARG A 298 -24.72 7.84 -19.13
CA ARG A 298 -25.17 8.92 -18.24
C ARG A 298 -24.21 10.10 -18.25
N ILE A 299 -22.91 9.87 -18.07
CA ILE A 299 -21.89 10.92 -18.03
C ILE A 299 -21.75 11.60 -19.40
N ARG A 300 -21.83 10.86 -20.51
CA ARG A 300 -21.83 11.46 -21.85
C ARG A 300 -23.00 12.42 -22.06
N LYS A 301 -24.16 12.12 -21.47
CA LYS A 301 -25.31 13.04 -21.48
C LYS A 301 -25.02 14.32 -20.70
N GLU A 302 -24.45 14.21 -19.50
CA GLU A 302 -24.03 15.39 -18.71
C GLU A 302 -23.01 16.25 -19.46
N MET A 303 -22.05 15.63 -20.15
CA MET A 303 -21.09 16.35 -20.99
C MET A 303 -21.78 17.10 -22.14
N GLN A 304 -22.77 16.48 -22.80
CA GLN A 304 -23.55 17.12 -23.86
C GLN A 304 -24.34 18.34 -23.34
N GLU A 305 -24.95 18.23 -22.16
CA GLU A 305 -25.64 19.35 -21.51
C GLU A 305 -24.69 20.53 -21.22
N ILE A 306 -23.41 20.24 -20.90
CA ILE A 306 -22.37 21.27 -20.75
C ILE A 306 -22.05 21.94 -22.10
N VAL A 307 -21.88 21.16 -23.17
CA VAL A 307 -21.62 21.68 -24.53
C VAL A 307 -22.70 22.67 -24.95
N GLU A 308 -23.97 22.32 -24.71
CA GLU A 308 -25.12 23.18 -24.99
C GLU A 308 -25.11 24.44 -24.11
N LYS A 309 -24.82 24.30 -22.82
CA LYS A 309 -24.80 25.41 -21.86
C LYS A 309 -23.71 26.45 -22.14
N VAL A 310 -22.57 26.03 -22.67
CA VAL A 310 -21.48 26.93 -23.07
C VAL A 310 -21.62 27.44 -24.50
N GLU A 311 -22.73 27.10 -25.18
CA GLU A 311 -23.06 27.51 -26.54
C GLU A 311 -21.93 27.20 -27.55
N PHE A 312 -21.27 26.05 -27.39
CA PHE A 312 -20.18 25.64 -28.29
C PHE A 312 -20.72 25.24 -29.68
N ASP A 313 -20.13 25.81 -30.72
CA ASP A 313 -20.48 25.51 -32.12
C ASP A 313 -19.84 24.19 -32.57
N GLY A 314 -20.53 23.08 -32.31
CA GLY A 314 -20.10 21.74 -32.68
C GLY A 314 -20.73 20.64 -31.82
N ASP A 315 -20.41 19.40 -32.12
CA ASP A 315 -20.82 18.25 -31.31
C ASP A 315 -19.84 17.99 -30.15
N LEU A 316 -20.17 17.01 -29.30
CA LEU A 316 -19.30 16.62 -28.19
C LEU A 316 -17.90 16.18 -28.67
N ALA A 317 -17.75 15.59 -29.86
CA ALA A 317 -16.44 15.19 -30.35
C ALA A 317 -15.58 16.41 -30.72
N ALA A 318 -16.16 17.39 -31.41
CA ALA A 318 -15.52 18.67 -31.71
C ALA A 318 -15.17 19.44 -30.43
N PHE A 319 -16.04 19.42 -29.42
CA PHE A 319 -15.78 20.03 -28.12
C PHE A 319 -14.58 19.39 -27.41
N MET A 320 -14.53 18.04 -27.37
CA MET A 320 -13.40 17.32 -26.79
C MET A 320 -12.10 17.57 -27.56
N GLU A 321 -12.15 17.72 -28.88
CA GLU A 321 -10.98 18.07 -29.69
C GLU A 321 -10.50 19.50 -29.41
N HIS A 322 -11.43 20.45 -29.29
CA HIS A 322 -11.11 21.82 -28.88
C HIS A 322 -10.41 21.84 -27.51
N LEU A 323 -10.95 21.14 -26.51
CA LEU A 323 -10.32 21.02 -25.19
C LEU A 323 -8.91 20.43 -25.26
N ARG A 324 -8.66 19.47 -26.16
CA ARG A 324 -7.35 18.82 -26.31
C ARG A 324 -6.31 19.65 -27.07
N THR A 325 -6.75 20.56 -27.92
CA THR A 325 -5.86 21.26 -28.88
C THR A 325 -5.64 22.73 -28.55
N ASP A 326 -6.57 23.36 -27.84
CA ASP A 326 -6.40 24.74 -27.42
C ASP A 326 -5.32 24.84 -26.32
N LYS A 327 -4.22 25.51 -26.66
CA LYS A 327 -3.06 25.68 -25.78
C LYS A 327 -3.37 26.48 -24.51
N SER A 328 -4.48 27.23 -24.47
CA SER A 328 -4.92 27.95 -23.28
C SER A 328 -5.31 27.02 -22.13
N PHE A 329 -5.65 25.75 -22.42
CA PHE A 329 -5.93 24.73 -21.43
C PHE A 329 -4.70 24.06 -20.84
N TYR A 330 -3.48 24.51 -21.14
CA TYR A 330 -2.25 23.86 -20.71
C TYR A 330 -1.27 24.84 -20.07
N ALA A 331 -0.60 24.40 -19.01
CA ALA A 331 0.53 25.13 -18.45
C ALA A 331 1.71 25.13 -19.43
N LYS A 332 2.47 26.22 -19.46
CA LYS A 332 3.66 26.39 -20.31
C LYS A 332 4.91 25.82 -19.67
N THR A 333 4.96 25.76 -18.34
CA THR A 333 6.09 25.25 -17.57
C THR A 333 5.63 24.34 -16.43
N PRO A 334 6.51 23.44 -15.94
CA PRO A 334 6.25 22.67 -14.73
C PRO A 334 5.87 23.54 -13.53
N GLU A 335 6.60 24.65 -13.35
CA GLU A 335 6.37 25.62 -12.28
C GLU A 335 4.97 26.25 -12.39
N GLU A 336 4.52 26.61 -13.59
CA GLU A 336 3.16 27.15 -13.77
C GLU A 336 2.09 26.12 -13.38
N LEU A 337 2.27 24.85 -13.74
CA LEU A 337 1.35 23.78 -13.37
C LEU A 337 1.29 23.59 -11.85
N LEU A 338 2.44 23.56 -11.18
CA LEU A 338 2.54 23.44 -9.74
C LEU A 338 1.93 24.65 -9.01
N GLN A 339 2.13 25.87 -9.51
CA GLN A 339 1.53 27.08 -8.94
C GLN A 339 0.00 27.08 -9.04
N LYS A 340 -0.55 26.71 -10.21
CA LYS A 340 -2.01 26.60 -10.39
C LYS A 340 -2.59 25.52 -9.46
N CYS A 341 -1.92 24.38 -9.35
CA CYS A 341 -2.31 23.32 -8.44
C CYS A 341 -2.28 23.78 -6.97
N SER A 342 -1.21 24.45 -6.56
CA SER A 342 -1.06 24.98 -5.20
C SER A 342 -2.17 25.97 -4.84
N HIS A 343 -2.59 26.82 -5.79
CA HIS A 343 -3.71 27.74 -5.59
C HIS A 343 -5.04 27.00 -5.36
N ILE A 344 -5.31 25.94 -6.13
CA ILE A 344 -6.51 25.10 -5.97
C ILE A 344 -6.51 24.45 -4.58
N LEU A 345 -5.40 23.80 -4.21
CA LEU A 345 -5.25 23.13 -2.92
C LEU A 345 -5.48 24.10 -1.76
N LYS A 346 -4.88 25.30 -1.83
CA LYS A 346 -5.05 26.28 -0.76
C LYS A 346 -6.46 26.86 -0.68
N SER A 347 -7.14 26.95 -1.82
CA SER A 347 -8.55 27.36 -1.88
C SER A 347 -9.47 26.28 -1.29
N ALA A 348 -9.20 25.01 -1.60
CA ALA A 348 -9.92 23.86 -1.06
C ALA A 348 -9.76 23.75 0.46
N ASP A 349 -8.54 23.92 1.00
CA ASP A 349 -8.28 23.98 2.45
C ASP A 349 -9.23 24.96 3.16
N GLY A 350 -9.45 26.14 2.57
CA GLY A 350 -10.30 27.19 3.13
C GLY A 350 -11.80 26.85 3.11
N GLN A 351 -12.23 25.89 2.29
CA GLN A 351 -13.62 25.43 2.26
C GLN A 351 -13.88 24.27 3.23
N LEU A 352 -12.86 23.50 3.61
CA LEU A 352 -13.03 22.30 4.43
C LEU A 352 -13.85 22.50 5.72
N PRO A 353 -13.64 23.56 6.53
CA PRO A 353 -14.40 23.76 7.76
C PRO A 353 -15.91 23.94 7.55
N LYS A 354 -16.35 24.28 6.33
CA LYS A 354 -17.77 24.43 5.99
C LYS A 354 -18.43 23.08 5.69
N LEU A 355 -17.64 22.08 5.30
CA LEU A 355 -18.12 20.78 4.80
C LEU A 355 -17.87 19.65 5.80
N PHE A 356 -16.82 19.76 6.63
CA PHE A 356 -16.37 18.68 7.51
C PHE A 356 -16.26 19.15 8.96
N GLY A 357 -16.89 18.40 9.88
CA GLY A 357 -16.84 18.68 11.32
C GLY A 357 -15.54 18.28 12.01
N ARG A 358 -14.70 17.46 11.35
CA ARG A 358 -13.38 17.05 11.84
C ARG A 358 -12.37 17.13 10.69
N LEU A 359 -11.26 17.79 10.94
CA LEU A 359 -10.13 17.91 10.01
C LEU A 359 -8.91 17.19 10.58
N PRO A 360 -8.08 16.57 9.74
CA PRO A 360 -6.84 15.94 10.17
C PRO A 360 -5.83 16.99 10.66
N ARG A 361 -4.99 16.61 11.60
CA ARG A 361 -3.83 17.36 12.07
C ARG A 361 -2.59 17.07 11.23
N MET A 362 -2.48 15.86 10.68
CA MET A 362 -1.37 15.50 9.79
C MET A 362 -1.37 16.42 8.57
N PRO A 363 -0.26 17.11 8.27
CA PRO A 363 -0.20 18.02 7.13
C PRO A 363 -0.03 17.27 5.80
N TYR A 364 -0.26 17.97 4.70
CA TYR A 364 0.15 17.54 3.37
C TYR A 364 0.88 18.63 2.60
N GLY A 365 1.66 18.23 1.59
CA GLY A 365 2.30 19.15 0.64
C GLY A 365 2.09 18.73 -0.81
N LEU A 366 2.62 19.55 -1.73
CA LEU A 366 2.67 19.29 -3.17
C LEU A 366 4.11 18.99 -3.59
N ARG A 367 4.32 17.92 -4.35
CA ARG A 367 5.62 17.53 -4.91
C ARG A 367 5.50 17.23 -6.40
N GLU A 368 6.59 17.43 -7.13
CA GLU A 368 6.72 16.95 -8.50
C GLU A 368 7.05 15.45 -8.49
N ILE A 369 6.46 14.69 -9.42
CA ILE A 369 6.81 13.27 -9.61
C ILE A 369 8.27 13.16 -10.07
N PRO A 370 9.10 12.32 -9.41
CA PRO A 370 10.49 12.11 -9.83
C PRO A 370 10.65 11.70 -11.29
N ALA A 371 11.62 12.30 -11.97
CA ALA A 371 11.81 12.15 -13.42
C ALA A 371 12.01 10.70 -13.90
N PHE A 372 12.56 9.81 -13.07
CA PHE A 372 12.81 8.41 -13.44
C PHE A 372 11.54 7.56 -13.56
N ILE A 373 10.44 7.97 -12.92
CA ILE A 373 9.13 7.31 -13.01
C ILE A 373 8.11 8.13 -13.80
N ALA A 374 8.29 9.46 -13.89
CA ALA A 374 7.31 10.38 -14.46
C ALA A 374 6.76 9.98 -15.86
N PRO A 375 7.54 9.42 -16.81
CA PRO A 375 7.01 8.98 -18.10
C PRO A 375 6.05 7.79 -18.03
N LYS A 376 6.12 6.97 -16.98
CA LYS A 376 5.32 5.74 -16.78
C LYS A 376 4.25 5.89 -15.70
N THR A 377 4.35 6.92 -14.86
CA THR A 377 3.37 7.26 -13.84
C THR A 377 2.16 8.02 -14.42
N THR A 378 1.04 7.93 -13.71
CA THR A 378 -0.21 8.68 -13.96
C THR A 378 -0.02 10.20 -13.84
N SER A 379 -1.10 10.97 -14.05
CA SER A 379 -1.11 12.42 -13.88
C SER A 379 -0.77 12.86 -12.46
N ALA A 380 -1.09 12.03 -11.47
CA ALA A 380 -0.86 12.26 -10.05
C ALA A 380 -0.87 10.95 -9.27
N TYR A 381 -0.41 11.03 -8.02
CA TYR A 381 -0.77 10.10 -6.94
C TYR A 381 -0.65 10.79 -5.58
N TYR A 382 -1.34 10.25 -4.58
CA TYR A 382 -1.20 10.62 -3.19
C TYR A 382 -0.30 9.66 -2.42
N MET A 383 0.63 10.22 -1.64
CA MET A 383 1.44 9.50 -0.67
C MET A 383 0.96 9.84 0.75
N SER A 384 0.53 8.82 1.49
CA SER A 384 0.03 8.97 2.85
C SER A 384 1.13 9.38 3.85
N PRO A 385 0.80 10.15 4.90
CA PRO A 385 1.73 10.45 6.00
C PRO A 385 2.16 9.18 6.75
N SER A 386 3.22 9.30 7.55
CA SER A 386 3.57 8.28 8.53
C SER A 386 2.69 8.36 9.78
N GLY A 387 2.44 7.21 10.40
CA GLY A 387 1.59 7.08 11.59
C GLY A 387 2.10 7.83 12.82
N ASP A 388 3.40 8.04 12.90
CA ASP A 388 4.07 8.79 13.98
C ASP A 388 4.21 10.30 13.69
N GLY A 389 3.75 10.76 12.52
CA GLY A 389 3.81 12.15 12.11
C GLY A 389 5.20 12.67 11.73
N THR A 390 6.20 11.78 11.57
CA THR A 390 7.55 12.18 11.11
C THR A 390 7.60 12.52 9.61
N ILE A 391 6.65 11.99 8.82
CA ILE A 391 6.51 12.24 7.38
C ILE A 391 5.09 12.76 7.11
N ALA A 392 4.99 13.92 6.46
CA ALA A 392 3.72 14.48 5.99
C ALA A 392 3.16 13.72 4.78
N GLY A 393 1.87 13.89 4.50
CA GLY A 393 1.30 13.42 3.24
C GLY A 393 1.78 14.28 2.06
N PHE A 394 1.79 13.73 0.85
CA PHE A 394 2.16 14.49 -0.34
C PHE A 394 1.30 14.13 -1.54
N PHE A 395 0.70 15.14 -2.15
CA PHE A 395 0.18 15.04 -3.50
C PHE A 395 1.36 15.20 -4.47
N TYR A 396 1.65 14.15 -5.22
CA TYR A 396 2.62 14.17 -6.29
C TYR A 396 1.94 14.48 -7.62
N LEU A 397 2.35 15.56 -8.28
CA LEU A 397 1.83 16.00 -9.58
C LEU A 397 2.83 15.74 -10.69
N ASN A 398 2.37 15.13 -11.78
CA ASN A 398 3.20 14.80 -12.92
C ASN A 398 3.34 15.98 -13.88
N THR A 399 4.52 16.58 -13.92
CA THR A 399 4.90 17.69 -14.81
C THR A 399 5.49 17.22 -16.14
N TYR A 400 5.76 15.92 -16.30
CA TYR A 400 6.22 15.34 -17.56
C TYR A 400 5.11 15.42 -18.62
N ASN A 401 5.49 15.79 -19.84
CA ASN A 401 4.59 15.91 -20.99
C ASN A 401 3.37 16.82 -20.68
N LEU A 402 3.61 18.10 -20.41
CA LEU A 402 2.58 19.11 -20.12
C LEU A 402 1.39 19.13 -21.09
N PRO A 403 1.54 18.88 -22.41
CA PRO A 403 0.40 18.75 -23.32
C PRO A 403 -0.58 17.61 -22.97
N SER A 404 -0.21 16.71 -22.06
CA SER A 404 -1.08 15.66 -21.50
C SER A 404 -1.58 16.00 -20.08
N ARG A 405 -1.46 17.25 -19.64
CA ARG A 405 -1.84 17.75 -18.30
C ARG A 405 -2.78 18.97 -18.42
N PRO A 406 -4.01 18.76 -18.89
CA PRO A 406 -4.95 19.86 -19.07
C PRO A 406 -5.36 20.49 -17.75
N LEU A 407 -5.42 21.82 -17.73
CA LEU A 407 -5.81 22.63 -16.58
C LEU A 407 -7.27 22.42 -16.18
N PHE A 408 -8.15 22.10 -17.14
CA PHE A 408 -9.57 21.83 -16.84
C PHE A 408 -9.80 20.56 -16.01
N ALA A 409 -8.82 19.65 -15.96
CA ALA A 409 -8.88 18.45 -15.12
C ALA A 409 -8.16 18.63 -13.77
N LEU A 410 -7.38 19.71 -13.62
CA LEU A 410 -6.48 19.90 -12.48
C LEU A 410 -7.24 20.07 -11.16
N GLU A 411 -8.40 20.73 -11.19
CA GLU A 411 -9.21 20.93 -9.99
C GLU A 411 -9.76 19.61 -9.44
N SER A 412 -10.46 18.84 -10.28
CA SER A 412 -10.95 17.49 -9.92
C SER A 412 -9.82 16.61 -9.37
N LEU A 413 -8.68 16.60 -10.06
CA LEU A 413 -7.51 15.80 -9.65
C LEU A 413 -6.95 16.24 -8.29
N ALA A 414 -6.85 17.54 -8.04
CA ALA A 414 -6.36 18.06 -6.77
C ALA A 414 -7.32 17.74 -5.61
N LEU A 415 -8.64 17.82 -5.85
CA LEU A 415 -9.66 17.46 -4.87
C LEU A 415 -9.63 15.95 -4.56
N HIS A 416 -9.44 15.12 -5.59
CA HIS A 416 -9.33 13.66 -5.49
C HIS A 416 -8.11 13.23 -4.66
N GLU A 417 -6.93 13.73 -5.01
CA GLU A 417 -5.66 13.26 -4.43
C GLU A 417 -5.35 13.88 -3.06
N ALA A 418 -5.80 15.10 -2.82
CA ALA A 418 -5.53 15.80 -1.56
C ALA A 418 -6.82 15.98 -0.75
N VAL A 419 -7.39 17.18 -0.78
CA VAL A 419 -8.54 17.54 0.04
C VAL A 419 -9.70 18.00 -0.84
N PRO A 420 -10.92 17.50 -0.63
CA PRO A 420 -11.35 16.61 0.46
C PRO A 420 -11.18 15.09 0.20
N GLY A 421 -10.43 14.68 -0.82
CA GLY A 421 -10.24 13.27 -1.18
C GLY A 421 -9.25 12.49 -0.29
N HIS A 422 -8.24 11.86 -0.89
CA HIS A 422 -7.37 10.88 -0.23
C HIS A 422 -6.67 11.40 1.02
N HIS A 423 -6.09 12.62 1.00
CA HIS A 423 -5.43 13.14 2.19
C HIS A 423 -6.40 13.26 3.36
N LEU A 424 -7.57 13.85 3.15
CA LEU A 424 -8.55 14.05 4.20
C LEU A 424 -8.99 12.71 4.81
N GLN A 425 -9.34 11.74 3.96
CA GLN A 425 -9.80 10.43 4.40
C GLN A 425 -8.72 9.63 5.12
N ILE A 426 -7.55 9.47 4.50
CA ILE A 426 -6.49 8.61 5.02
C ILE A 426 -5.89 9.19 6.30
N ALA A 427 -5.64 10.51 6.35
CA ALA A 427 -5.11 11.14 7.55
C ALA A 427 -6.09 11.03 8.72
N LEU A 428 -7.39 11.24 8.48
CA LEU A 428 -8.40 11.03 9.53
C LEU A 428 -8.44 9.59 10.02
N GLN A 429 -8.37 8.61 9.11
CA GLN A 429 -8.31 7.20 9.44
C GLN A 429 -7.08 6.88 10.33
N GLN A 430 -5.90 7.40 9.98
CA GLN A 430 -4.68 7.21 10.77
C GLN A 430 -4.71 7.92 12.14
N GLU A 431 -5.51 8.97 12.30
CA GLU A 431 -5.69 9.67 13.59
C GLU A 431 -6.77 9.05 14.49
N MET A 432 -7.39 7.93 14.11
CA MET A 432 -8.36 7.21 14.93
C MET A 432 -7.66 6.32 15.97
N GLU A 433 -7.19 6.94 17.06
CA GLU A 433 -6.45 6.28 18.15
C GLU A 433 -7.25 5.19 18.88
N ASP A 434 -8.58 5.27 18.85
CA ASP A 434 -9.52 4.31 19.43
C ASP A 434 -9.68 3.03 18.60
N LEU A 435 -9.20 3.01 17.36
CA LEU A 435 -9.16 1.82 16.51
C LEU A 435 -7.84 1.07 16.67
N HIS A 436 -7.92 -0.26 16.76
CA HIS A 436 -6.74 -1.12 16.65
C HIS A 436 -6.02 -0.87 15.30
N PRO A 437 -4.67 -0.87 15.26
CA PRO A 437 -3.91 -0.61 14.03
C PRO A 437 -4.32 -1.46 12.81
N VAL A 438 -4.70 -2.72 13.01
CA VAL A 438 -5.25 -3.57 11.94
C VAL A 438 -6.41 -2.91 11.19
N ARG A 439 -7.32 -2.21 11.88
CA ARG A 439 -8.39 -1.44 11.20
C ARG A 439 -7.93 -0.08 10.73
N ARG A 440 -7.03 0.55 11.47
CA ARG A 440 -6.50 1.88 11.17
C ARG A 440 -5.70 1.90 9.86
N TYR A 441 -5.05 0.80 9.51
CA TYR A 441 -4.28 0.63 8.28
C TYR A 441 -4.90 -0.41 7.34
N ALA A 442 -6.18 -0.74 7.52
CA ALA A 442 -6.90 -1.58 6.57
C ALA A 442 -7.18 -0.78 5.29
N ASP A 443 -6.97 -1.42 4.14
CA ASP A 443 -7.14 -0.81 2.83
C ASP A 443 -8.28 -1.47 2.06
N PHE A 444 -9.28 -0.66 1.70
CA PHE A 444 -10.42 -1.10 0.90
C PHE A 444 -10.58 -0.17 -0.30
N THR A 445 -10.16 -0.62 -1.49
CA THR A 445 -10.16 0.19 -2.72
C THR A 445 -11.52 0.85 -3.00
N ALA A 446 -12.64 0.12 -2.92
CA ALA A 446 -13.96 0.73 -3.14
C ALA A 446 -14.29 1.85 -2.14
N PHE A 447 -13.79 1.80 -0.91
CA PHE A 447 -13.98 2.86 0.07
C PHE A 447 -13.04 4.04 -0.20
N ILE A 448 -11.75 3.77 -0.42
CA ILE A 448 -10.72 4.81 -0.61
C ILE A 448 -10.94 5.57 -1.93
N GLU A 449 -11.02 4.85 -3.05
CA GLU A 449 -11.26 5.42 -4.39
C GLU A 449 -12.70 5.95 -4.52
N GLY A 450 -13.66 5.26 -3.91
CA GLY A 450 -15.04 5.70 -3.89
C GLY A 450 -15.23 7.00 -3.10
N TRP A 451 -14.49 7.17 -2.01
CA TRP A 451 -14.45 8.44 -1.27
C TRP A 451 -13.85 9.56 -2.11
N ALA A 452 -12.71 9.32 -2.77
CA ALA A 452 -12.06 10.34 -3.58
C ALA A 452 -12.94 10.77 -4.76
N LEU A 453 -13.58 9.83 -5.46
CA LEU A 453 -14.59 10.12 -6.50
C LEU A 453 -15.84 10.83 -5.96
N TYR A 454 -16.26 10.50 -4.75
CA TYR A 454 -17.36 11.20 -4.07
C TYR A 454 -16.96 12.65 -3.74
N ALA A 455 -15.73 12.87 -3.29
CA ALA A 455 -15.19 14.18 -2.92
C ALA A 455 -15.02 15.13 -4.13
N GLU A 456 -14.90 14.60 -5.34
CA GLU A 456 -14.88 15.39 -6.59
C GLU A 456 -16.25 15.98 -6.96
N ARG A 457 -17.34 15.40 -6.45
CA ARG A 457 -18.73 15.80 -6.76
C ARG A 457 -19.28 16.75 -5.69
#